data_AF-A0A1H3B1X0-F1
#
_entry.id   AF-A0A1H3B1X0-F1
#
_cell.length_a   1.000
_cell.length_b   1.000
_cell.length_c   1.000
_cell.angle_alpha   90.00
_cell.angle_beta   90.00
_cell.angle_gamma   90.00
#
_symmetry.space_group_name_H-M   'P 1'
#
loop_
_entity.id
_entity.type
_entity.pdbx_description
1 polymer ?
#
loop_
_entity_poly.entity_id
_entity_poly.type
_entity_poly.pdbx_seq_one_letter_code
_entity_poly.pdbx_strand_id
1 'polypeptide(L)'
;MAYKIDLYKNGTRFKEFHGFQSASVSSEEEGNEIVIVGTGGQSEASFAGEKKTYNKLVRDQIPTIIASKGDSCRITVLDHEQYRAELRIKLMEEIEEYYATDHDEEALGELADVLEVIRALSKVHGSTPEELENKRVEKQKLRGGFEGRVYLIDTTVQ
;
A
#
# COMPACT_ATOMS: atom_id res chain seq x y z
N MET A 1 -8.29 -24.22 7.18
CA MET A 1 -8.45 -24.00 8.63
C MET A 1 -9.04 -22.62 8.84
N ALA A 2 -10.04 -22.47 9.70
CA ALA A 2 -10.59 -21.16 10.03
C ALA A 2 -9.61 -20.44 10.97
N TYR A 3 -9.08 -19.29 10.56
CA TYR A 3 -8.31 -18.44 11.45
C TYR A 3 -9.23 -17.38 12.06
N LYS A 4 -8.89 -16.99 13.29
CA LYS A 4 -9.51 -15.96 14.12
C LYS A 4 -8.59 -14.75 14.16
N ILE A 5 -9.14 -13.57 13.94
CA ILE A 5 -8.44 -12.28 14.08
C ILE A 5 -9.15 -11.47 15.16
N ASP A 6 -8.41 -11.05 16.18
CA ASP A 6 -8.90 -10.15 17.22
C ASP A 6 -8.32 -8.74 16.98
N LEU A 7 -9.19 -7.72 16.98
CA LEU A 7 -8.80 -6.30 16.88
C LEU A 7 -8.92 -5.61 18.24
N TYR A 8 -7.87 -4.90 18.62
CA TYR A 8 -7.78 -4.16 19.88
C TYR A 8 -7.59 -2.66 19.63
N LYS A 9 -8.24 -1.83 20.44
CA LYS A 9 -8.09 -0.37 20.50
C LYS A 9 -7.98 0.03 21.97
N ASN A 10 -6.92 0.79 22.31
CA ASN A 10 -6.63 1.19 23.70
C ASN A 10 -6.67 0.01 24.70
N GLY A 11 -6.12 -1.14 24.32
CA GLY A 11 -6.12 -2.37 25.12
C GLY A 11 -7.45 -3.08 25.33
N THR A 12 -8.51 -2.63 24.66
CA THR A 12 -9.81 -3.30 24.68
C THR A 12 -10.09 -3.93 23.33
N ARG A 13 -10.44 -5.22 23.32
CA ARG A 13 -10.90 -5.91 22.11
C ARG A 13 -12.25 -5.34 21.69
N PHE A 14 -12.36 -4.88 20.45
CA PHE A 14 -13.61 -4.29 19.94
C PHE A 14 -14.20 -5.07 18.76
N LYS A 15 -13.43 -5.93 18.08
CA LYS A 15 -13.92 -6.74 16.96
C LYS A 15 -13.21 -8.09 16.88
N GLU A 16 -13.92 -9.09 16.37
CA GLU A 16 -13.43 -10.45 16.16
C GLU A 16 -13.94 -10.94 14.78
N PHE A 17 -13.04 -11.53 13.98
CA PHE A 17 -13.37 -12.09 12.67
C PHE A 17 -13.06 -13.58 12.61
N HIS A 18 -13.84 -14.30 11.79
CA HIS A 18 -13.63 -15.71 11.48
C HIS A 18 -13.50 -15.89 9.96
N GLY A 19 -12.36 -16.40 9.49
CA GLY A 19 -12.11 -16.67 8.07
C GLY A 19 -11.67 -15.45 7.24
N PHE A 20 -11.61 -15.62 5.92
CA PHE A 20 -11.05 -14.67 4.95
C PHE A 20 -12.00 -13.51 4.59
N GLN A 21 -12.77 -13.00 5.56
CA GLN A 21 -13.43 -11.71 5.35
C GLN A 21 -12.41 -10.63 5.65
N SER A 22 -12.15 -9.77 4.66
CA SER A 22 -11.31 -8.59 4.84
C SER A 22 -11.84 -7.82 6.05
N ALA A 23 -10.96 -7.54 7.00
CA ALA A 23 -11.24 -6.58 8.05
C ALA A 23 -11.33 -5.21 7.38
N SER A 24 -12.52 -4.88 6.86
CA SER A 24 -12.83 -3.55 6.39
C SER A 24 -12.86 -2.67 7.64
N VAL A 25 -11.80 -1.89 7.76
CA VAL A 25 -11.67 -0.81 8.71
C VAL A 25 -12.58 0.33 8.23
N SER A 26 -13.51 0.73 9.08
CA SER A 26 -14.49 1.80 8.86
C SER A 26 -13.87 3.19 9.09
N SER A 27 -14.54 4.24 8.61
CA SER A 27 -14.12 5.64 8.84
C SER A 27 -14.05 6.05 10.32
N GLU A 28 -14.67 5.28 11.23
CA GLU A 28 -14.62 5.53 12.68
C GLU A 28 -13.26 5.18 13.32
N GLU A 29 -12.36 4.58 12.54
CA GLU A 29 -11.06 4.08 12.99
C GLU A 29 -9.88 5.00 12.57
N GLU A 30 -10.12 6.04 11.77
CA GLU A 30 -9.10 7.05 11.39
C GLU A 30 -8.37 7.63 12.62
N GLY A 31 -7.04 7.74 12.51
CA GLY A 31 -6.16 8.28 13.55
C GLY A 31 -5.95 7.37 14.76
N ASN A 32 -6.56 6.18 14.80
CA ASN A 32 -6.42 5.25 15.92
C ASN A 32 -5.38 4.17 15.64
N GLU A 33 -4.58 3.86 16.67
CA GLU A 33 -3.72 2.68 16.67
C GLU A 33 -4.58 1.43 16.89
N ILE A 34 -4.44 0.44 16.01
CA ILE A 34 -5.13 -0.85 16.08
C ILE A 34 -4.08 -1.95 16.15
N VAL A 35 -4.23 -2.83 17.13
CA VAL A 35 -3.42 -4.05 17.24
C VAL A 35 -4.22 -5.21 16.68
N ILE A 36 -3.59 -5.95 15.77
CA ILE A 36 -4.16 -7.11 15.07
C ILE A 36 -3.39 -8.34 15.53
N VAL A 37 -4.09 -9.28 16.16
CA VAL A 37 -3.51 -10.51 16.72
C VAL A 37 -4.04 -11.72 15.95
N GLY A 38 -3.12 -12.55 15.45
CA GLY A 38 -3.41 -13.82 14.80
C GLY A 38 -3.69 -14.97 15.78
N THR A 39 -4.19 -16.10 15.28
CA THR A 39 -4.70 -17.26 16.05
C THR A 39 -3.77 -17.87 17.09
N GLY A 40 -2.47 -17.56 17.08
CA GLY A 40 -1.49 -18.07 18.06
C GLY A 40 -1.23 -17.13 19.26
N GLY A 41 -1.70 -15.87 19.21
CA GLY A 41 -1.37 -14.83 20.19
C GLY A 41 -2.41 -14.71 21.32
N GLN A 42 -1.99 -14.93 22.57
CA GLN A 42 -2.88 -15.03 23.72
C GLN A 42 -3.42 -13.71 24.31
N SER A 43 -3.09 -12.54 23.74
CA SER A 43 -3.65 -11.20 24.07
C SER A 43 -2.77 -10.10 23.46
N GLU A 44 -3.18 -8.82 23.54
CA GLU A 44 -2.35 -7.66 23.22
C GLU A 44 -0.97 -7.68 23.91
N ALA A 45 -0.84 -8.35 25.07
CA ALA A 45 0.43 -8.57 25.77
C ALA A 45 1.46 -9.37 24.96
N SER A 46 1.04 -10.10 23.92
CA SER A 46 1.93 -10.82 22.99
C SER A 46 2.72 -9.90 22.05
N PHE A 47 2.40 -8.60 21.97
CA PHE A 47 3.20 -7.61 21.25
C PHE A 47 4.46 -7.15 22.02
N ALA A 48 4.73 -7.73 23.20
CA ALA A 48 5.87 -7.38 24.07
C ALA A 48 7.21 -8.07 23.71
N GLY A 49 7.28 -8.78 22.57
CA GLY A 49 8.50 -9.43 22.09
C GLY A 49 9.45 -8.50 21.30
N GLU A 50 10.49 -9.09 20.71
CA GLU A 50 11.37 -8.41 19.76
C GLU A 50 10.55 -7.93 18.55
N LYS A 51 10.63 -6.63 18.25
CA LYS A 51 9.80 -5.98 17.22
C LYS A 51 10.67 -5.34 16.15
N LYS A 52 10.26 -5.49 14.90
CA LYS A 52 10.79 -4.70 13.78
C LYS A 52 9.81 -3.58 13.45
N THR A 53 10.31 -2.35 13.45
CA THR A 53 9.52 -1.17 13.08
C THR A 53 9.71 -0.90 11.59
N TYR A 54 8.61 -0.79 10.85
CA TYR A 54 8.63 -0.56 9.40
C TYR A 54 8.19 0.86 9.01
N ASN A 55 7.16 1.41 9.66
CA ASN A 55 6.62 2.75 9.38
C ASN A 55 6.40 3.01 7.88
N LYS A 56 5.60 2.16 7.23
CA LYS A 56 5.29 2.27 5.81
C LYS A 56 3.83 2.00 5.52
N LEU A 57 3.32 2.63 4.47
CA LEU A 57 2.02 2.29 3.90
C LEU A 57 2.06 0.87 3.33
N VAL A 58 1.01 0.08 3.58
CA VAL A 58 0.87 -1.28 3.06
C VAL A 58 -0.51 -1.45 2.41
N ARG A 59 -0.66 -2.45 1.54
CA ARG A 59 -1.98 -2.84 1.03
C ARG A 59 -2.88 -3.27 2.19
N ASP A 60 -4.16 -2.98 2.07
CA ASP A 60 -5.20 -3.20 3.09
C ASP A 60 -5.28 -4.65 3.61
N GLN A 61 -4.94 -5.64 2.79
CA GLN A 61 -4.94 -7.05 3.18
C GLN A 61 -3.67 -7.52 3.89
N ILE A 62 -2.58 -6.75 3.87
CA ILE A 62 -1.30 -7.16 4.48
C ILE A 62 -1.45 -7.48 5.98
N PRO A 63 -2.14 -6.67 6.80
CA PRO A 63 -2.32 -6.99 8.21
C PRO A 63 -3.08 -8.31 8.44
N THR A 64 -4.07 -8.61 7.59
CA THR A 64 -4.82 -9.88 7.63
C THR A 64 -3.92 -11.05 7.26
N ILE A 65 -3.08 -10.89 6.23
CA ILE A 65 -2.13 -11.92 5.81
C ILE A 65 -1.11 -12.21 6.92
N ILE A 66 -0.57 -11.18 7.59
CA ILE A 66 0.33 -11.32 8.75
C ILE A 66 -0.38 -12.13 9.86
N ALA A 67 -1.59 -11.72 10.24
CA ALA A 67 -2.36 -12.40 11.29
C ALA A 67 -2.69 -13.85 10.92
N SER A 68 -2.98 -14.14 9.65
CA SER A 68 -3.27 -15.50 9.18
C SER A 68 -2.06 -16.46 9.30
N LYS A 69 -0.84 -15.93 9.33
CA LYS A 69 0.40 -16.69 9.56
C LYS A 69 0.69 -16.93 11.05
N GLY A 70 -0.14 -16.37 11.93
CA GLY A 70 0.00 -16.47 13.39
C GLY A 70 0.79 -15.31 14.01
N ASP A 71 1.31 -14.40 13.20
CA ASP A 71 2.02 -13.21 13.65
C ASP A 71 1.04 -12.12 14.11
N SER A 72 1.56 -11.10 14.80
CA SER A 72 0.79 -9.92 15.21
C SER A 72 1.37 -8.69 14.56
N CYS A 73 0.52 -7.71 14.22
CA CYS A 73 0.98 -6.41 13.74
C CYS A 73 0.20 -5.27 14.39
N ARG A 74 0.79 -4.09 14.31
CA ARG A 74 0.20 -2.84 14.77
C ARG A 74 0.07 -1.93 13.56
N ILE A 75 -1.11 -1.38 13.38
CA ILE A 75 -1.42 -0.47 12.28
C ILE A 75 -2.00 0.83 12.82
N THR A 76 -1.98 1.85 11.98
CA THR A 76 -2.77 3.08 12.17
C THR A 76 -3.45 3.38 10.85
N VAL A 77 -4.71 3.78 10.94
CA VAL A 77 -5.50 4.19 9.78
C VAL A 77 -5.23 5.67 9.56
N LEU A 78 -4.65 5.99 8.42
CA LEU A 78 -4.24 7.36 8.11
C LEU A 78 -5.45 8.22 7.75
N ASP A 79 -5.43 9.48 8.17
CA ASP A 79 -6.34 10.48 7.61
C ASP A 79 -6.00 10.79 6.14
N HIS A 80 -6.84 11.58 5.46
CA HIS A 80 -6.65 11.88 4.05
C HIS A 80 -5.34 12.63 3.72
N GLU A 81 -4.87 13.53 4.60
CA GLU A 81 -3.64 14.30 4.36
C GLU A 81 -2.40 13.42 4.57
N GLN A 82 -2.39 12.64 5.66
CA GLN A 82 -1.35 11.65 5.95
C GLN A 82 -1.29 10.59 4.85
N TYR A 83 -2.43 10.04 4.43
CA TYR A 83 -2.51 9.05 3.36
C TYR A 83 -1.94 9.59 2.05
N ARG A 84 -2.27 10.83 1.69
CA ARG A 84 -1.71 11.48 0.50
C ARG A 84 -0.19 11.65 0.58
N ALA A 85 0.34 11.99 1.76
CA ALA A 85 1.78 12.11 1.96
C ALA A 85 2.46 10.74 1.85
N GLU A 86 1.92 9.73 2.52
CA GLU A 86 2.45 8.37 2.53
C GLU A 86 2.37 7.69 1.15
N LEU A 87 1.35 7.94 0.33
CA LEU A 87 1.31 7.45 -1.05
C LEU A 87 2.47 7.99 -1.91
N ARG A 88 2.96 9.21 -1.66
CA ARG A 88 4.10 9.76 -2.39
C ARG A 88 5.41 9.12 -1.95
N ILE A 89 5.56 8.85 -0.66
CA ILE A 89 6.69 8.10 -0.11
C ILE A 89 6.66 6.68 -0.69
N LYS A 90 5.50 6.03 -0.67
CA LYS A 90 5.28 4.70 -1.22
C LYS A 90 5.63 4.63 -2.70
N LEU A 91 5.26 5.63 -3.50
CA LEU A 91 5.65 5.67 -4.91
C LEU A 91 7.17 5.67 -5.10
N MET A 92 7.92 6.36 -4.23
CA MET A 92 9.38 6.34 -4.28
C MET A 92 9.93 4.99 -3.86
N GLU A 93 9.40 4.38 -2.79
CA GLU A 93 9.76 3.03 -2.33
C GLU A 93 9.65 2.00 -3.48
N GLU A 94 8.49 1.92 -4.15
CA GLU A 94 8.30 0.93 -5.24
C GLU A 94 9.18 1.21 -6.47
N ILE A 95 9.47 2.48 -6.76
CA ILE A 95 10.40 2.85 -7.84
C ILE A 95 11.83 2.44 -7.47
N GLU A 96 12.25 2.63 -6.21
CA GLU A 96 13.55 2.19 -5.71
C GLU A 96 13.66 0.66 -5.73
N GLU A 97 12.60 -0.07 -5.37
CA GLU A 97 12.54 -1.54 -5.47
C GLU A 97 12.65 -2.00 -6.94
N TYR A 98 11.94 -1.36 -7.87
CA TYR A 98 12.09 -1.61 -9.32
C TYR A 98 13.52 -1.36 -9.83
N TYR A 99 14.22 -0.34 -9.32
CA TYR A 99 15.62 -0.07 -9.70
C TYR A 99 16.61 -1.07 -9.09
N ALA A 100 16.25 -1.74 -7.99
CA ALA A 100 17.14 -2.62 -7.25
C ALA A 100 17.12 -4.08 -7.74
N THR A 101 16.16 -4.46 -8.59
CA THR A 101 16.07 -5.82 -9.13
C THR A 101 16.82 -5.98 -10.45
N ASP A 102 17.51 -7.12 -10.60
CA ASP A 102 18.22 -7.54 -11.82
C ASP A 102 17.41 -8.58 -12.63
N HIS A 103 16.15 -8.83 -12.27
CA HIS A 103 15.32 -9.90 -12.83
C HIS A 103 13.98 -9.39 -13.39
N ASP A 104 13.69 -9.72 -14.65
CA ASP A 104 12.49 -9.22 -15.36
C ASP A 104 11.16 -9.57 -14.67
N GLU A 105 11.06 -10.74 -14.02
CA GLU A 105 9.84 -11.17 -13.33
C GLU A 105 9.59 -10.36 -12.05
N GLU A 106 10.64 -10.13 -11.27
CA GLU A 106 10.60 -9.26 -10.09
C GLU A 106 10.31 -7.82 -10.49
N ALA A 107 11.00 -7.31 -11.53
CA ALA A 107 10.76 -5.98 -12.10
C ALA A 107 9.31 -5.78 -12.53
N LEU A 108 8.68 -6.80 -13.11
CA LEU A 108 7.27 -6.75 -13.48
C LEU A 108 6.35 -6.69 -12.25
N GLY A 109 6.70 -7.39 -11.16
CA GLY A 109 6.05 -7.29 -9.86
C GLY A 109 6.10 -5.86 -9.32
N GLU A 110 7.28 -5.27 -9.25
CA GLU A 110 7.45 -3.90 -8.73
C GLU A 110 6.73 -2.86 -9.60
N LEU A 111 6.71 -3.05 -10.92
CA LEU A 111 5.90 -2.20 -11.82
C LEU A 111 4.39 -2.32 -11.55
N ALA A 112 3.91 -3.49 -11.12
CA ALA A 112 2.52 -3.66 -10.74
C ALA A 112 2.21 -2.95 -9.41
N ASP A 113 3.15 -2.92 -8.47
CA ASP A 113 3.04 -2.12 -7.23
C ASP A 113 3.08 -0.62 -7.52
N VAL A 114 4.00 -0.15 -8.38
CA VAL A 114 4.00 1.25 -8.89
C VAL A 114 2.65 1.60 -9.53
N LEU A 115 2.09 0.71 -10.35
CA LEU A 115 0.79 0.93 -10.99
C LEU A 115 -0.35 1.07 -9.97
N GLU A 116 -0.37 0.26 -8.91
CA GLU A 116 -1.36 0.39 -7.84
C GLU A 116 -1.26 1.76 -7.17
N VAL A 117 -0.04 2.20 -6.82
CA VAL A 117 0.18 3.50 -6.18
C VAL A 117 -0.26 4.65 -7.08
N ILE A 118 0.02 4.58 -8.38
CA ILE A 118 -0.46 5.57 -9.36
C ILE A 118 -2.00 5.62 -9.41
N ARG A 119 -2.67 4.46 -9.38
CA ARG A 119 -4.15 4.37 -9.34
C ARG A 119 -4.73 4.93 -8.04
N ALA A 120 -4.04 4.77 -6.91
CA ALA A 120 -4.44 5.35 -5.64
C ALA A 120 -4.24 6.89 -5.63
N LEU A 121 -3.10 7.36 -6.15
CA LEU A 121 -2.81 8.79 -6.28
C LEU A 121 -3.78 9.52 -7.21
N SER A 122 -4.24 8.89 -8.30
CA SER A 122 -5.23 9.53 -9.19
C SER A 122 -6.53 9.87 -8.45
N LYS A 123 -6.99 8.96 -7.57
CA LYS A 123 -8.16 9.17 -6.70
C LYS A 123 -7.94 10.30 -5.70
N VAL A 124 -6.77 10.36 -5.07
CA VAL A 124 -6.41 11.45 -4.14
C VAL A 124 -6.35 12.81 -4.84
N HIS A 125 -6.07 12.83 -6.15
CA HIS A 125 -6.13 14.02 -6.98
C HIS A 125 -7.55 14.36 -7.49
N GLY A 126 -8.58 13.69 -6.98
CA GLY A 126 -9.98 13.92 -7.37
C GLY A 126 -10.33 13.41 -8.76
N SER A 127 -9.59 12.43 -9.26
CA SER A 127 -9.75 11.86 -10.59
C SER A 127 -9.90 10.33 -10.53
N THR A 128 -10.24 9.68 -11.62
CA THR A 128 -10.27 8.21 -11.69
C THR A 128 -9.05 7.64 -12.43
N PRO A 129 -8.72 6.36 -12.24
CA PRO A 129 -7.71 5.69 -13.07
C PRO A 129 -7.99 5.80 -14.58
N GLU A 130 -9.26 5.77 -14.98
CA GLU A 130 -9.69 5.90 -16.38
C GLU A 130 -9.44 7.31 -16.92
N GLU A 131 -9.69 8.35 -16.12
CA GLU A 131 -9.38 9.73 -16.49
C GLU A 131 -7.86 9.98 -16.61
N LEU A 132 -7.06 9.37 -15.73
CA LEU A 132 -5.61 9.40 -15.84
C LEU A 132 -5.14 8.70 -17.13
N GLU A 133 -5.72 7.55 -17.45
CA GLU A 133 -5.42 6.82 -18.68
C GLU A 133 -5.80 7.63 -19.93
N ASN A 134 -6.95 8.31 -19.92
CA ASN A 134 -7.34 9.21 -21.00
C ASN A 134 -6.30 10.33 -21.20
N LYS A 135 -5.80 10.95 -20.11
CA LYS A 135 -4.70 11.94 -20.19
C LYS A 135 -3.40 11.33 -20.75
N ARG A 136 -3.07 10.08 -20.41
CA ARG A 136 -1.91 9.37 -20.98
C ARG A 136 -2.08 9.17 -22.48
N VAL A 137 -3.24 8.71 -22.93
CA VAL A 137 -3.58 8.49 -24.34
C VAL A 137 -3.56 9.79 -25.14
N GLU A 138 -4.09 10.89 -24.60
CA GLU A 138 -4.02 12.22 -25.23
C GLU A 138 -2.57 12.67 -25.43
N LYS A 139 -1.72 12.51 -24.41
CA LYS A 139 -0.28 12.80 -24.52
C LYS A 139 0.40 11.90 -25.55
N GLN A 140 0.07 10.61 -25.59
CA GLN A 140 0.63 9.67 -26.56
C GLN A 140 0.25 10.06 -28.00
N LYS A 141 -1.00 10.47 -28.24
CA LYS A 141 -1.45 10.96 -29.56
C LYS A 141 -0.73 12.24 -29.97
N LEU A 142 -0.51 13.16 -29.03
CA LEU A 142 0.07 14.48 -29.31
C LEU A 142 1.61 14.44 -29.40
N ARG A 143 2.28 13.59 -28.61
CA ARG A 143 3.73 13.62 -28.39
C ARG A 143 4.44 12.30 -28.70
N GLY A 144 3.70 11.25 -29.06
CA GLY A 144 4.23 9.89 -29.19
C GLY A 144 4.37 9.17 -27.85
N GLY A 145 4.71 7.89 -27.91
CA GLY A 145 5.13 7.08 -26.76
C GLY A 145 6.64 6.82 -26.78
N PHE A 146 7.09 5.86 -25.99
CA PHE A 146 8.52 5.51 -25.86
C PHE A 146 8.97 4.42 -26.85
N GLU A 147 8.09 3.95 -27.74
CA GLU A 147 8.38 2.86 -28.70
C GLU A 147 9.50 3.21 -29.68
N GLY A 148 9.69 4.50 -29.97
CA GLY A 148 10.76 5.00 -30.83
C GLY A 148 12.15 4.98 -30.18
N ARG A 149 12.26 4.70 -28.88
CA ARG A 149 13.54 4.65 -28.13
C ARG A 149 14.42 5.89 -28.33
N VAL A 150 13.80 7.06 -28.45
CA VAL A 150 14.49 8.33 -28.73
C VAL A 150 15.07 8.89 -27.44
N TYR A 151 16.38 9.15 -27.42
CA TYR A 151 17.07 9.86 -26.33
C TYR A 151 17.55 11.22 -26.85
N LEU A 152 17.09 12.29 -26.21
CA LEU A 152 17.46 13.66 -26.58
C LEU A 152 18.87 13.99 -26.03
N ILE A 153 19.77 14.41 -26.91
CA ILE A 153 21.13 14.83 -26.53
C ILE A 153 21.18 16.34 -26.27
N ASP A 154 20.83 17.16 -27.27
CA ASP A 154 20.87 18.61 -27.18
C ASP A 154 19.69 19.26 -27.92
N THR A 155 19.35 20.48 -27.52
CA THR A 155 18.48 21.40 -28.28
C THR A 155 19.23 22.71 -28.52
N THR A 156 18.84 23.43 -29.57
CA THR A 156 19.28 24.82 -29.74
C THR A 156 18.30 25.74 -29.00
N VAL A 157 18.81 26.77 -28.35
CA VAL A 157 18.00 27.85 -27.75
C VAL A 157 17.89 28.98 -28.77
N GLN A 158 16.68 29.53 -28.92
CA GLN A 158 16.44 30.77 -29.66
C GLN A 158 16.27 31.93 -28.68
#